data_AF-A0A9E3X6P1-F1
#
_entry.id   AF-A0A9E3X6P1-F1
#
_cell.length_a   1.000
_cell.length_b   1.000
_cell.length_c   1.000
_cell.angle_alpha   90.00
_cell.angle_beta   90.00
_cell.angle_gamma   90.00
#
_symmetry.space_group_name_H-M   'P 1'
#
loop_
_entity.id
_entity.type
_entity.pdbx_description
1 polymer ?
#
loop_
_entity_poly.entity_id
_entity_poly.type
_entity_poly.pdbx_seq_one_letter_code
_entity_poly.pdbx_strand_id
1 'polypeptide(L)'
;MKGTLYITGKKEPVAVLDEVQVVTMNDNHAQFPHRVNFKAKQLNSSKIMIEFQRDQKMRLHLDDGREANVLLQHTSLDTKGYAVGVLRVLGDL
;
A
#
# COMPACT_ATOMS: atom_id res chain seq x y z
N MET A 1 3.87 -8.03 9.38
CA MET A 1 2.82 -7.06 9.74
C MET A 1 1.75 -7.07 8.66
N LYS A 2 0.53 -6.71 9.02
CA LYS A 2 -0.61 -6.50 8.13
C LYS A 2 -0.83 -5.01 7.90
N GLY A 3 -1.62 -4.69 6.88
CA GLY A 3 -2.04 -3.33 6.64
C GLY A 3 -3.45 -3.25 6.05
N THR A 4 -4.09 -2.11 6.20
CA THR A 4 -5.38 -1.81 5.56
C THR A 4 -5.24 -0.56 4.73
N LEU A 5 -5.69 -0.60 3.48
CA LEU A 5 -5.70 0.54 2.57
C LEU A 5 -7.07 1.18 2.52
N TYR A 6 -7.09 2.51 2.50
CA TYR A 6 -8.27 3.34 2.32
C TYR A 6 -8.01 4.36 1.22
N ILE A 7 -9.03 4.71 0.44
CA ILE A 7 -8.96 5.93 -0.38
C ILE A 7 -9.07 7.14 0.57
N THR A 8 -8.25 8.17 0.34
CA THR A 8 -8.31 9.41 1.13
C THR A 8 -9.73 9.98 1.13
N GLY A 9 -10.25 10.31 2.31
CA GLY A 9 -11.62 10.80 2.49
C GLY A 9 -12.71 9.72 2.56
N LYS A 10 -12.40 8.46 2.27
CA LYS A 10 -13.32 7.32 2.47
C LYS A 10 -13.02 6.60 3.78
N LYS A 11 -14.08 6.08 4.41
CA LYS A 11 -14.00 5.28 5.65
C LYS A 11 -13.92 3.78 5.38
N GLU A 12 -14.41 3.34 4.23
CA GLU A 12 -14.40 1.93 3.86
C GLU A 12 -13.02 1.48 3.37
N PRO A 13 -12.52 0.32 3.83
CA PRO A 13 -11.27 -0.23 3.35
C PRO A 13 -11.41 -0.68 1.90
N VAL A 14 -10.38 -0.39 1.10
CA VAL A 14 -10.29 -0.81 -0.31
C VAL A 14 -9.42 -2.04 -0.51
N ALA A 15 -8.48 -2.31 0.40
CA ALA A 15 -7.71 -3.55 0.46
C ALA A 15 -7.34 -3.93 1.89
N VAL A 16 -7.14 -5.22 2.12
CA VAL A 16 -6.43 -5.77 3.28
C VAL A 16 -5.14 -6.41 2.78
N LEU A 17 -4.02 -6.03 3.38
CA LEU A 17 -2.68 -6.49 3.06
C LEU A 17 -2.26 -7.53 4.11
N ASP A 18 -1.99 -8.75 3.66
CA ASP A 18 -1.70 -9.90 4.52
C ASP A 18 -0.27 -9.91 5.02
N GLU A 19 0.68 -9.51 4.16
CA GLU A 19 2.08 -9.34 4.51
C GLU A 19 2.54 -7.97 4.04
N VAL A 20 3.10 -7.21 4.96
CA VAL A 20 3.62 -5.88 4.72
C VAL A 20 5.06 -5.81 5.22
N GLN A 21 5.93 -5.21 4.41
CA GLN A 21 7.33 -4.93 4.75
C GLN A 21 7.66 -3.48 4.39
N VAL A 22 8.12 -2.74 5.39
CA VAL A 22 8.62 -1.38 5.20
C VAL A 22 10.11 -1.45 4.85
N VAL A 23 10.48 -0.78 3.77
CA VAL A 23 11.87 -0.69 3.29
C VAL A 23 12.26 0.78 3.25
N THR A 24 13.42 1.10 3.84
CA THR A 24 14.03 2.43 3.73
C THR A 24 15.06 2.40 2.61
N MET A 25 14.84 3.25 1.60
CA MET A 25 15.70 3.41 0.43
C MET A 25 16.92 4.28 0.78
N ASN A 26 17.96 4.22 -0.05
CA ASN A 26 19.19 5.00 0.14
C ASN A 26 19.01 6.51 -0.16
N ASP A 27 20.08 7.27 0.05
CA ASP A 27 20.09 8.74 0.00
C ASP A 27 19.59 9.35 -1.32
N ASN A 28 19.65 8.60 -2.43
CA ASN A 28 19.09 9.04 -3.71
C ASN A 28 17.56 9.24 -3.67
N HIS A 29 16.89 8.81 -2.59
CA HIS A 29 15.44 8.89 -2.41
C HIS A 29 15.06 9.71 -1.17
N ALA A 30 15.92 10.64 -0.74
CA ALA A 30 15.75 11.42 0.49
C ALA A 30 14.37 12.10 0.65
N GLN A 31 13.72 12.51 -0.44
CA GLN A 31 12.38 13.14 -0.38
C GLN A 31 11.26 12.15 0.01
N PHE A 32 11.40 10.88 -0.36
CA PHE A 32 10.43 9.82 -0.07
C PHE A 32 11.20 8.52 0.21
N PRO A 33 11.80 8.38 1.39
CA PRO A 33 12.75 7.30 1.66
C PRO A 33 12.05 5.96 1.86
N HIS A 34 10.78 5.93 2.29
CA HIS A 34 10.10 4.69 2.63
C HIS A 34 9.31 4.10 1.44
N ARG A 35 9.39 2.77 1.30
CA ARG A 35 8.54 1.94 0.46
C ARG A 35 7.87 0.90 1.32
N VAL A 36 6.66 0.53 0.92
CA VAL A 36 5.92 -0.55 1.57
C VAL A 36 5.67 -1.61 0.53
N ASN A 37 6.40 -2.73 0.66
CA ASN A 37 6.11 -3.92 -0.12
C ASN A 37 4.94 -4.63 0.55
N PHE A 38 4.01 -5.12 -0.25
CA PHE A 38 2.87 -5.86 0.26
C PHE A 38 2.60 -7.14 -0.53
N LYS A 39 1.91 -8.04 0.16
CA LYS A 39 1.23 -9.19 -0.41
C LYS A 39 -0.20 -9.25 0.14
N ALA A 40 -1.15 -9.54 -0.72
CA ALA A 40 -2.56 -9.65 -0.39
C ALA A 40 -3.18 -10.81 -1.17
N LYS A 41 -4.06 -11.59 -0.53
CA LYS A 41 -4.82 -12.64 -1.20
C LYS A 41 -5.71 -12.08 -2.31
N GLN A 42 -6.26 -10.88 -2.08
CA GLN A 42 -7.02 -10.14 -3.08
C GLN A 42 -6.79 -8.64 -2.85
N LEU A 43 -6.32 -7.93 -3.87
CA LEU A 43 -6.01 -6.51 -3.73
C LEU A 43 -7.26 -5.64 -3.59
N ASN A 44 -8.41 -6.09 -4.11
CA ASN A 44 -9.65 -5.33 -4.07
C ASN A 44 -10.61 -5.97 -3.04
N SER A 45 -10.88 -5.29 -1.93
CA SER A 45 -11.87 -5.73 -0.92
C SER A 45 -13.28 -5.16 -1.16
N SER A 46 -13.48 -4.37 -2.22
CA SER A 46 -14.74 -3.72 -2.57
C SER A 46 -14.98 -3.74 -4.10
N LYS A 47 -16.03 -3.07 -4.58
CA LYS A 47 -16.27 -2.84 -6.04
C LYS A 47 -15.24 -1.91 -6.69
N ILE A 48 -14.26 -1.41 -5.93
CA ILE A 48 -13.24 -0.49 -6.42
C ILE A 48 -12.00 -1.30 -6.83
N MET A 49 -11.62 -1.17 -8.09
CA MET A 49 -10.36 -1.70 -8.61
C MET A 49 -9.24 -0.68 -8.34
N ILE A 50 -8.36 -1.00 -7.39
CA ILE A 50 -7.33 -0.06 -6.89
C ILE A 50 -6.38 0.39 -8.00
N GLU A 51 -6.11 -0.47 -8.99
CA GLU A 51 -5.25 -0.14 -10.11
C GLU A 51 -5.75 1.07 -10.92
N PHE A 52 -7.07 1.26 -11.03
CA PHE A 52 -7.66 2.46 -11.67
C PHE A 52 -7.58 3.71 -10.79
N GLN A 53 -7.23 3.55 -9.52
CA GLN A 53 -7.05 4.64 -8.55
C GLN A 53 -5.58 4.84 -8.20
N ARG A 54 -4.63 4.29 -8.98
CA ARG A 54 -3.19 4.31 -8.69
C ARG A 54 -2.60 5.72 -8.48
N ASP A 55 -3.19 6.70 -9.16
CA ASP A 55 -2.77 8.11 -9.10
C ASP A 55 -3.42 8.85 -7.92
N GLN A 56 -4.38 8.24 -7.22
CA GLN A 56 -4.99 8.81 -6.02
C GLN A 56 -4.21 8.45 -4.76
N LYS A 57 -4.03 9.45 -3.90
CA LYS A 57 -3.47 9.25 -2.57
C LYS A 57 -4.37 8.34 -1.75
N MET A 58 -3.78 7.31 -1.16
CA MET A 58 -4.44 6.39 -0.24
C MET A 58 -3.86 6.56 1.16
N ARG A 59 -4.60 6.11 2.17
CA ARG A 59 -4.15 6.00 3.56
C ARG A 59 -3.88 4.54 3.86
N LEU A 60 -2.70 4.25 4.37
CA LEU A 60 -2.28 2.95 4.85
C LEU A 60 -2.29 2.97 6.38
N HIS A 61 -3.00 2.01 6.98
CA HIS A 61 -2.99 1.78 8.42
C HIS A 61 -2.30 0.45 8.67
N LEU A 62 -1.19 0.45 9.41
CA LEU A 62 -0.46 -0.74 9.80
C LEU A 62 -1.00 -1.30 11.12
N ASP A 63 -0.87 -2.61 11.30
CA ASP A 63 -1.32 -3.30 12.52
C ASP A 63 -0.55 -2.91 13.79
N ASP A 64 0.63 -2.30 13.64
CA ASP A 64 1.44 -1.74 14.72
C ASP A 64 1.05 -0.30 15.11
N GLY A 65 0.00 0.25 14.51
CA GLY A 65 -0.55 1.57 14.83
C GLY A 65 0.01 2.71 13.99
N ARG A 66 0.98 2.46 13.10
CA ARG A 66 1.48 3.47 12.16
C ARG A 66 0.49 3.76 11.04
N GLU A 67 0.47 5.01 10.59
CA GLU A 67 -0.38 5.47 9.51
C GLU A 67 0.42 6.32 8.52
N ALA A 68 0.19 6.12 7.22
CA ALA A 68 0.86 6.88 6.19
C ALA A 68 -0.02 7.17 4.99
N ASN A 69 0.25 8.31 4.35
CA ASN A 69 -0.26 8.55 3.00
C ASN A 69 0.62 7.81 1.99
N VAL A 70 0.01 7.11 1.05
CA VAL A 70 0.73 6.29 0.07
C VAL A 70 0.19 6.48 -1.35
N LEU A 71 1.03 6.17 -2.33
CA LEU A 71 0.65 5.99 -3.72
C LEU A 71 0.99 4.59 -4.20
N LEU A 72 0.12 4.01 -5.02
CA LEU A 72 0.40 2.73 -5.64
C LEU A 72 1.44 2.91 -6.75
N GLN A 73 2.62 2.32 -6.56
CA GLN A 73 3.70 2.42 -7.53
C GLN A 73 3.71 1.23 -8.48
N HIS A 74 3.47 0.03 -7.97
CA HIS A 74 3.47 -1.20 -8.76
C HIS A 74 2.55 -2.26 -8.15
N THR A 75 1.92 -3.05 -9.02
CA THR A 75 1.14 -4.26 -8.68
C THR A 75 1.45 -5.36 -9.68
N SER A 76 1.41 -6.60 -9.21
CA SER A 76 1.47 -7.81 -10.02
C SER A 76 0.80 -8.97 -9.28
N LEU A 77 0.73 -10.13 -9.94
CA LEU A 77 0.33 -11.40 -9.33
C LEU A 77 1.55 -12.31 -9.19
N ASP A 78 1.70 -12.95 -8.03
CA ASP A 78 2.69 -14.01 -7.85
C ASP A 78 2.23 -15.34 -8.47
N THR A 79 3.11 -16.35 -8.46
CA THR A 79 2.83 -17.67 -9.04
C THR A 79 1.71 -18.44 -8.34
N LYS A 80 1.28 -18.00 -7.15
CA LYS A 80 0.18 -18.57 -6.38
C LYS A 80 -1.10 -17.73 -6.51
N GLY A 81 -1.09 -16.68 -7.33
CA GLY A 81 -2.23 -15.79 -7.57
C GLY A 81 -2.44 -14.73 -6.50
N TYR A 82 -1.48 -14.50 -5.60
CA TYR A 82 -1.55 -13.39 -4.65
C TYR A 82 -1.19 -12.09 -5.35
N ALA A 83 -1.89 -11.01 -4.99
CA ALA A 83 -1.47 -9.68 -5.37
C ALA A 83 -0.23 -9.29 -4.59
N VAL A 84 0.82 -8.90 -5.29
CA VAL A 84 2.06 -8.36 -4.70
C VAL A 84 2.33 -6.99 -5.30
N GLY A 85 2.90 -6.09 -4.52
CA GLY A 85 3.12 -4.74 -5.01
C GLY A 85 3.94 -3.86 -4.09
N VAL A 86 4.07 -2.61 -4.54
CA VAL A 86 4.87 -1.59 -3.85
C VAL A 86 4.04 -0.32 -3.73
N LEU A 87 3.94 0.17 -2.51
CA LEU A 87 3.41 1.49 -2.19
C LEU A 87 4.57 2.44 -1.89
N ARG A 88 4.50 3.65 -2.46
CA ARG A 88 5.38 4.76 -2.09
C ARG A 88 4.76 5.52 -0.93
N VAL A 89 5.49 5.68 0.16
CA VAL A 89 5.09 6.53 1.30
C VAL A 89 5.28 8.00 0.93
N LEU A 90 4.30 8.83 1.27
CA LEU A 90 4.27 10.26 1.05
C LEU A 90 4.39 10.97 2.40
N GLY A 91 5.60 11.35 2.78
CA GLY A 91 5.91 11.96 4.07
C GLY A 91 6.32 10.92 5.11
N ASP A 92 5.86 11.11 6.34
CA ASP A 92 6.22 10.28 7.48
C ASP A 92 5.41 8.98 7.51
N LEU A 93 5.95 7.98 8.23
CA LEU A 93 5.37 6.66 8.45
C LEU A 93 5.35 6.32 9.94
#